data_AF-A0A857GL67-F1
#
_entry.id   AF-A0A857GL67-F1
#
_cell.length_a   1.000
_cell.length_b   1.000
_cell.length_c   1.000
_cell.angle_alpha   90.00
_cell.angle_beta   90.00
_cell.angle_gamma   90.00
#
_symmetry.space_group_name_H-M   'P 1'
#
loop_
_entity.id
_entity.type
_entity.pdbx_description
1 polymer ?
#
loop_
_entity_poly.entity_id
_entity_poly.type
_entity_poly.pdbx_seq_one_letter_code
_entity_poly.pdbx_strand_id
1 'polypeptide(L)'
;MITRRHFPRCFIRRHSGLYVAHCIDFGLACQHENPDEAMRKLEATIASHILYIADLAEEGHWEAARMMLGRKSSFSIRAQYWLRWILSYQSFA
;
A
#
# COMPACT_ATOMS: atom_id res chain seq x y z
N MET A 1 20.83 6.07 -2.24
CA MET A 1 20.44 7.50 -2.34
C MET A 1 18.98 7.60 -1.89
N ILE A 2 18.73 8.13 -0.69
CA ILE A 2 17.40 8.15 -0.07
C ILE A 2 16.79 9.53 -0.32
N THR A 3 15.93 9.65 -1.33
CA THR A 3 15.09 10.84 -1.50
C THR A 3 13.88 10.71 -0.58
N ARG A 4 13.62 11.74 0.24
CA ARG A 4 12.44 11.83 1.10
C ARG A 4 11.16 12.05 0.26
N ARG A 5 10.74 11.04 -0.51
CA ARG A 5 9.33 10.89 -0.93
C ARG A 5 8.72 9.90 0.05
N HIS A 6 7.73 10.33 0.83
CA HIS A 6 6.95 9.43 1.67
C HIS A 6 6.07 8.58 0.74
N PHE A 7 6.68 7.60 0.07
CA PHE A 7 5.93 6.61 -0.67
C PHE A 7 5.15 5.75 0.33
N PRO A 8 3.88 5.43 0.05
CA PRO A 8 3.12 4.56 0.91
C PRO A 8 3.82 3.21 1.02
N ARG A 9 3.86 2.67 2.25
CA ARG A 9 4.54 1.41 2.56
C ARG A 9 3.82 0.27 1.87
N CYS A 10 4.47 -0.31 0.87
CA CYS A 10 3.93 -1.42 0.10
C CYS A 10 4.84 -2.64 0.19
N PHE A 11 4.26 -3.81 0.02
CA PHE A 11 5.01 -5.06 -0.13
C PHE A 11 4.24 -6.04 -1.01
N ILE A 12 4.96 -7.01 -1.56
CA ILE A 12 4.38 -8.07 -2.39
C ILE A 12 4.63 -9.43 -1.75
N ARG A 13 3.63 -10.32 -1.86
CA ARG A 13 3.73 -11.70 -1.40
C ARG A 13 3.11 -12.63 -2.42
N ARG A 14 3.60 -13.86 -2.49
CA ARG A 14 2.93 -14.92 -3.24
C ARG A 14 1.84 -15.54 -2.36
N HIS A 15 0.64 -15.70 -2.88
CA HIS A 15 -0.49 -16.30 -2.20
C HIS A 15 -1.34 -17.08 -3.22
N SER A 16 -1.52 -18.38 -2.99
CA SER A 16 -2.38 -19.24 -3.82
C SER A 16 -2.06 -19.15 -5.32
N GLY A 17 -0.77 -19.21 -5.66
CA GLY A 17 -0.30 -19.16 -7.06
C GLY A 17 -0.14 -17.76 -7.65
N LEU A 18 -0.76 -16.74 -7.06
CA LEU A 18 -0.70 -15.35 -7.52
C LEU A 18 0.27 -14.50 -6.68
N TYR A 19 0.72 -13.40 -7.25
CA TYR A 19 1.37 -12.32 -6.52
C TYR A 19 0.31 -11.31 -6.07
N VAL A 20 0.32 -11.00 -4.77
CA VAL A 20 -0.56 -10.02 -4.15
C VAL A 20 0.30 -8.90 -3.58
N ALA A 21 0.15 -7.71 -4.16
CA ALA A 21 0.76 -6.49 -3.70
C ALA A 21 -0.19 -5.79 -2.72
N HIS A 22 0.33 -5.33 -1.58
CA HIS A 22 -0.41 -4.69 -0.52
C HIS A 22 0.17 -3.32 -0.20
N CYS A 23 -0.70 -2.32 -0.05
CA CYS A 23 -0.38 -1.02 0.52
C CYS A 23 -0.86 -0.97 1.97
N ILE A 24 0.09 -0.80 2.91
CA ILE A 24 -0.19 -0.80 4.34
C ILE A 24 -0.91 0.47 4.78
N ASP A 25 -0.54 1.60 4.20
CA ASP A 25 -1.01 2.91 4.64
C ASP A 25 -2.44 3.21 4.19
N PHE A 26 -2.85 2.69 3.03
CA PHE A 26 -4.20 2.90 2.45
C PHE A 26 -5.09 1.65 2.47
N GLY A 27 -4.61 0.53 3.00
CA GLY A 27 -5.39 -0.71 3.04
C GLY A 27 -5.73 -1.29 1.67
N LEU A 28 -4.99 -0.92 0.62
CA LEU A 28 -5.22 -1.36 -0.76
C LEU A 28 -4.48 -2.66 -1.04
N ALA A 29 -5.01 -3.46 -1.95
CA ALA A 29 -4.35 -4.66 -2.46
C ALA A 29 -4.68 -4.90 -3.93
N CYS A 30 -3.71 -5.39 -4.69
CA CYS A 30 -3.88 -5.82 -6.08
C CYS A 30 -3.21 -7.18 -6.27
N GLN A 31 -3.78 -8.00 -7.16
CA GLN A 31 -3.25 -9.32 -7.46
C GLN A 31 -2.99 -9.52 -8.96
N HIS A 32 -1.96 -10.29 -9.28
CA HIS A 32 -1.62 -10.71 -10.64
C HIS A 32 -0.78 -11.98 -10.63
N GLU A 33 -0.71 -12.67 -11.76
CA GLU A 33 0.22 -13.79 -11.97
C GLU A 33 1.69 -13.35 -12.07
N ASN A 34 1.95 -12.07 -12.38
CA ASN A 34 3.28 -11.50 -12.52
C ASN A 34 3.50 -10.45 -11.41
N PRO A 35 4.63 -10.49 -10.69
CA PRO A 35 4.89 -9.59 -9.58
C PRO A 35 4.92 -8.10 -9.98
N ASP A 36 5.50 -7.80 -11.13
CA ASP A 36 5.66 -6.43 -11.64
C ASP A 36 4.30 -5.85 -12.03
N GLU A 37 3.45 -6.66 -12.67
CA GLU A 37 2.08 -6.27 -13.00
C GLU A 37 1.20 -6.08 -11.76
N ALA A 38 1.38 -6.91 -10.73
CA ALA A 38 0.68 -6.73 -9.46
C ALA A 38 1.08 -5.40 -8.79
N MET A 39 2.37 -5.03 -8.82
CA MET A 39 2.85 -3.76 -8.28
C MET A 39 2.38 -2.57 -9.11
N ARG A 40 2.48 -2.64 -10.44
CA ARG A 40 2.01 -1.58 -11.35
C ARG A 40 0.53 -1.28 -11.15
N LYS A 41 -0.31 -2.32 -11.00
CA LYS A 41 -1.73 -2.16 -10.68
C LYS A 41 -1.94 -1.51 -9.30
N LEU A 42 -1.14 -1.89 -8.31
CA LEU A 42 -1.21 -1.29 -6.98
C LEU A 42 -0.85 0.20 -7.02
N GLU A 43 0.21 0.58 -7.72
CA GLU A 43 0.65 1.98 -7.87
C GLU A 43 -0.41 2.83 -8.55
N ALA A 44 -1.01 2.33 -9.64
CA ALA A 44 -2.13 3.01 -10.30
C ALA A 44 -3.33 3.17 -9.35
N THR A 45 -3.65 2.13 -8.58
CA THR A 45 -4.75 2.18 -7.60
C THR A 45 -4.48 3.18 -6.48
N ILE A 46 -3.24 3.27 -5.99
CA ILE A 46 -2.81 4.28 -5.01
C ILE A 46 -2.99 5.68 -5.57
N ALA A 47 -2.54 5.92 -6.81
CA ALA A 47 -2.65 7.23 -7.44
C ALA A 47 -4.12 7.65 -7.57
N SER A 48 -4.98 6.77 -8.07
CA SER A 48 -6.43 7.01 -8.14
C SER A 48 -7.05 7.25 -6.76
N HIS A 49 -6.62 6.50 -5.74
CA HIS A 49 -7.12 6.68 -4.38
C HIS A 49 -6.75 8.05 -3.79
N ILE A 50 -5.52 8.52 -4.02
CA ILE A 50 -5.07 9.83 -3.55
C ILE A 50 -5.82 10.96 -4.27
N LEU A 51 -6.00 10.85 -5.59
CA LEU A 51 -6.77 11.82 -6.37
C LEU A 51 -8.22 11.90 -5.86
N TYR A 52 -8.86 10.75 -5.65
CA TYR A 52 -10.22 10.72 -5.09
C TYR A 52 -10.32 11.39 -3.70
N ILE A 53 -9.31 11.20 -2.84
CA ILE A 53 -9.27 11.88 -1.54
C ILE A 53 -9.11 13.39 -1.70
N ALA A 54 -8.29 13.84 -2.65
CA ALA A 54 -8.10 15.25 -2.94
C ALA A 54 -9.40 15.88 -3.47
N ASP A 55 -10.09 15.21 -4.39
CA ASP A 55 -11.38 15.66 -4.94
C ASP A 55 -12.42 15.82 -3.82
N LEU A 56 -12.55 14.82 -2.92
CA LEU A 56 -13.43 14.92 -1.76
C LEU A 56 -13.10 16.11 -0.84
N ALA A 57 -11.82 16.40 -0.65
CA ALA A 57 -11.38 17.53 0.15
C ALA A 57 -11.73 18.88 -0.52
N GLU A 58 -11.52 18.99 -1.83
CA GLU A 58 -11.85 20.18 -2.63
C GLU A 58 -13.36 20.43 -2.66
N GLU A 59 -14.18 19.39 -2.73
CA GLU A 59 -15.65 19.46 -2.66
C GLU A 59 -16.18 19.79 -1.25
N GLY A 60 -15.31 19.94 -0.26
CA GLY A 60 -15.67 20.28 1.12
C GLY A 60 -16.07 19.08 1.99
N HIS A 61 -15.95 17.84 1.48
CA HIS A 61 -16.20 16.59 2.19
C HIS A 61 -15.00 16.15 3.05
N TRP A 62 -14.48 17.05 3.88
CA TRP A 62 -13.28 16.85 4.70
C TRP A 62 -13.34 15.64 5.62
N GLU A 63 -14.50 15.34 6.20
CA GLU A 63 -14.66 14.17 7.07
C GLU A 63 -14.51 12.85 6.31
N ALA A 64 -15.08 12.77 5.11
CA ALA A 64 -14.97 11.62 4.23
C ALA A 64 -13.52 11.42 3.74
N ALA A 65 -12.86 12.52 3.32
CA ALA A 65 -11.45 12.50 2.94
C ALA A 65 -10.55 12.01 4.10
N ARG A 66 -10.79 12.50 5.32
CA ARG A 66 -10.07 12.07 6.53
C ARG A 66 -10.32 10.60 6.86
N MET A 67 -11.56 10.12 6.73
CA MET A 67 -11.87 8.71 6.96
C MET A 67 -11.14 7.81 5.96
N MET A 68 -11.04 8.21 4.69
CA MET A 68 -10.32 7.45 3.68
C MET A 68 -8.80 7.41 3.97
N LEU A 69 -8.19 8.54 4.35
CA LEU A 69 -6.78 8.57 4.78
C LEU A 69 -6.49 7.70 6.02
N GLY A 70 -7.48 7.54 6.90
CA GLY A 70 -7.36 6.72 8.11
C GLY A 70 -7.41 5.22 7.87
N ARG A 71 -7.79 4.75 6.67
CA ARG A 71 -7.97 3.32 6.37
C ARG A 71 -6.64 2.63 6.17
N LYS A 72 -6.10 2.08 7.26
CA LYS A 72 -4.93 1.20 7.22
C LYS A 72 -5.32 -0.24 6.89
N SER A 73 -4.35 -1.00 6.41
CA SER A 73 -4.53 -2.44 6.19
C SER A 73 -4.84 -3.20 7.49
N SER A 74 -5.44 -4.38 7.35
CA SER A 74 -5.77 -5.24 8.48
C SER A 74 -4.54 -5.55 9.34
N PHE A 75 -4.77 -5.83 10.62
CA PHE A 75 -3.68 -6.06 11.58
C PHE A 75 -2.75 -7.21 11.13
N SER A 76 -3.30 -8.29 10.58
CA SER A 76 -2.52 -9.43 10.08
C SER A 76 -1.59 -9.04 8.94
N ILE A 77 -2.03 -8.20 8.01
CA ILE A 77 -1.22 -7.72 6.89
C ILE A 77 -0.13 -6.75 7.38
N ARG A 78 -0.45 -5.90 8.35
CA ARG A 78 0.55 -5.04 9.02
C ARG A 78 1.62 -5.85 9.73
N ALA A 79 1.22 -6.87 10.50
CA ALA A 79 2.15 -7.75 11.19
C ALA A 79 3.09 -8.47 10.20
N GLN A 80 2.56 -8.96 9.08
CA GLN A 80 3.38 -9.56 8.02
C GLN A 80 4.39 -8.59 7.42
N TYR A 81 4.00 -7.33 7.20
CA TYR A 81 4.93 -6.29 6.72
C TYR A 81 6.07 -6.05 7.71
N TRP A 82 5.77 -5.88 8.99
CA TRP A 82 6.79 -5.67 10.02
C TRP A 82 7.72 -6.86 10.18
N LEU A 83 7.20 -8.09 10.18
CA LEU A 83 8.01 -9.30 10.21
C LEU A 83 8.96 -9.37 9.02
N ARG A 84 8.48 -9.10 7.80
CA ARG A 84 9.32 -9.07 6.61
C ARG A 84 10.38 -7.98 6.69
N TRP A 85 10.02 -6.81 7.19
CA TRP A 85 10.95 -5.69 7.37
C TRP A 85 12.08 -6.07 8.34
N ILE A 86 11.75 -6.64 9.51
CA ILE A 86 12.73 -7.11 10.49
C ILE A 86 13.64 -8.20 9.90
N LEU A 87 13.07 -9.19 9.21
CA LEU A 87 13.83 -10.28 8.61
C LEU A 87 14.75 -9.77 7.48
N SER A 88 14.29 -8.83 6.67
CA SER A 88 15.12 -8.21 5.62
C SER A 88 16.27 -7.38 6.19
N TYR A 89 16.09 -6.82 7.40
CA TYR A 89 17.12 -6.04 8.09
C TYR A 89 18.26 -6.95 8.61
N GLN A 90 17.95 -8.17 9.04
CA GLN A 90 18.95 -9.14 9.52
C GLN A 90 19.79 -9.75 8.40
N SER A 91 19.31 -9.78 7.16
CA SER A 91 20.11 -10.27 6.02
C SER A 91 21.18 -9.28 5.53
N PHE A 92 21.22 -8.07 6.09
CA PHE A 92 22.19 -7.01 5.79
C PHE A 92 23.10 -6.64 6.99
N ALA A 93 22.99 -7.35 8.12
CA ALA A 93 23.76 -7.14 9.35
C ALA A 93 24.80 -8.26 9.58
#